data_AF-A0A4R0X7F6-F1
#
_entry.id   AF-A0A4R0X7F6-F1
#
_cell.length_a   1.000
_cell.length_b   1.000
_cell.length_c   1.000
_cell.angle_alpha   90.00
_cell.angle_beta   90.00
_cell.angle_gamma   90.00
#
_symmetry.space_group_name_H-M   'P 1'
#
loop_
_entity.id
_entity.type
_entity.pdbx_description
1 polymer ?
#
loop_
_entity_poly.entity_id
_entity_poly.type
_entity_poly.pdbx_seq_one_letter_code
_entity_poly.pdbx_strand_id
1 'polypeptide(L)'
;LIANAAYTQSKILENAQNPATVGKYFYRIPLWRANVAATYHFDARAALTLAARYSGRQYNTLTNTDSNPDVFGGTSTYLVADAKFTFRPTKQSEIGIGVDNIFDARYFVYHPYPGRTFYVEGRLHL
;
A
#
# COMPACT_ATOMS: atom_id res chain seq x y z
N LEU A 1 4.72 -7.46 -15.50
CA LEU A 1 4.91 -7.51 -14.03
C LEU A 1 5.76 -6.32 -13.63
N ILE A 2 5.36 -5.58 -12.60
CA ILE A 2 6.16 -4.57 -11.94
C ILE A 2 6.24 -4.90 -10.45
N ALA A 3 7.41 -4.74 -9.84
CA ALA A 3 7.60 -5.01 -8.42
C ALA A 3 8.71 -4.13 -7.84
N ASN A 4 8.61 -3.82 -6.56
CA ASN A 4 9.69 -3.24 -5.77
C ASN A 4 9.61 -3.73 -4.32
N ALA A 5 10.77 -3.77 -3.68
CA ALA A 5 10.89 -4.00 -2.25
C ALA A 5 11.99 -3.11 -1.69
N ALA A 6 11.80 -2.65 -0.47
CA ALA A 6 12.78 -1.85 0.27
C ALA A 6 12.95 -2.42 1.67
N TYR A 7 14.22 -2.54 2.08
CA TYR A 7 14.61 -2.80 3.45
C TYR A 7 15.31 -1.56 4.02
N THR A 8 14.74 -0.94 5.06
CA THR A 8 15.25 0.34 5.59
C THR A 8 15.47 0.26 7.10
N GLN A 9 16.73 0.15 7.52
CA GLN A 9 17.12 0.16 8.92
C GLN A 9 17.30 1.59 9.45
N SER A 10 16.20 2.23 9.82
CA SER A 10 16.18 3.60 10.37
C SER A 10 16.58 3.67 11.86
N LYS A 11 17.60 2.91 12.29
CA LYS A 11 17.97 2.81 13.70
C LYS A 11 18.71 4.08 14.16
N ILE A 12 18.28 4.66 15.26
CA ILE A 12 18.93 5.80 15.90
C ILE A 12 20.19 5.29 16.58
N LEU A 13 21.37 5.70 16.08
CA LEU A 13 22.66 5.25 16.61
C LEU A 13 23.12 6.12 17.79
N GLU A 14 22.80 7.41 17.76
CA GLU A 14 23.13 8.38 18.82
C GLU A 14 22.06 9.47 18.90
N ASN A 15 21.79 9.93 20.13
CA ASN A 15 20.91 11.06 20.38
C ASN A 15 21.14 11.61 21.80
N ALA A 16 22.03 12.59 21.95
CA ALA A 16 22.35 13.17 23.25
C ALA A 16 21.15 13.90 23.90
N GLN A 17 20.25 14.45 23.08
CA GLN A 17 19.08 15.19 23.55
C GLN A 17 17.93 14.27 24.01
N ASN A 18 17.89 13.04 23.49
CA ASN A 18 16.92 12.03 23.94
C ASN A 18 17.52 10.62 23.90
N PRO A 19 18.32 10.26 24.92
CA PRO A 19 19.02 8.96 24.98
C PRO A 19 18.09 7.74 24.94
N ALA A 20 16.83 7.87 25.37
CA ALA A 20 15.85 6.77 25.34
C ALA A 20 15.48 6.31 23.92
N THR A 21 15.82 7.10 22.90
CA THR A 21 15.59 6.78 21.49
C THR A 21 16.75 5.99 20.86
N VAL A 22 17.92 5.95 21.51
CA VAL A 22 19.08 5.20 20.99
C VAL A 22 18.74 3.73 20.89
N GLY A 23 19.05 3.14 19.73
CA GLY A 23 18.74 1.76 19.40
C GLY A 23 17.31 1.50 18.94
N LYS A 24 16.44 2.53 18.92
CA LYS A 24 15.07 2.47 18.40
C LYS A 24 15.05 2.82 16.91
N TYR A 25 13.99 2.45 16.21
CA TYR A 25 13.76 2.80 14.82
C TYR A 25 13.03 4.14 14.71
N PHE A 26 13.41 4.95 13.72
CA PHE A 26 12.74 6.22 13.46
C PHE A 26 11.27 6.00 13.13
N TYR A 27 10.40 6.91 13.61
CA TYR A 27 8.95 6.77 13.46
C TYR A 27 8.54 6.76 11.98
N ARG A 28 7.48 6.00 11.65
CA ARG A 28 6.86 5.87 10.32
C ARG A 28 7.74 5.36 9.19
N ILE A 29 8.91 4.80 9.49
CA ILE A 29 9.74 4.09 8.52
C ILE A 29 9.67 2.60 8.83
N PRO A 30 8.93 1.80 8.05
CA PRO A 30 8.92 0.35 8.24
C PRO A 30 10.25 -0.25 7.81
N LEU A 31 10.64 -1.34 8.47
CA LEU A 31 11.78 -2.14 8.02
C LEU A 31 11.57 -2.66 6.60
N TRP A 32 10.37 -3.13 6.29
CA TRP A 32 10.02 -3.70 4.98
C TRP A 32 8.85 -2.95 4.36
N ARG A 33 9.00 -2.59 3.08
CA ARG A 33 7.91 -2.15 2.22
C ARG A 33 8.02 -2.87 0.89
N ALA A 34 6.92 -3.40 0.38
CA ALA A 34 6.91 -4.13 -0.88
C ALA A 34 5.65 -3.81 -1.68
N ASN A 35 5.80 -3.69 -2.99
CA ASN A 35 4.69 -3.51 -3.91
C ASN A 35 4.89 -4.45 -5.10
N VAL A 36 3.80 -5.05 -5.57
CA VAL A 36 3.79 -5.89 -6.77
C VAL A 36 2.52 -5.64 -7.56
N ALA A 37 2.62 -5.59 -8.88
CA ALA A 37 1.47 -5.60 -9.76
C ALA A 37 1.75 -6.40 -11.05
N ALA A 38 0.79 -7.23 -11.43
CA ALA A 38 0.87 -8.07 -12.61
C ALA A 38 -0.38 -7.85 -13.46
N THR A 39 -0.18 -7.75 -14.78
CA THR A 39 -1.26 -7.71 -15.76
C THR A 39 -1.19 -8.97 -16.60
N TYR A 40 -2.30 -9.70 -16.65
CA TYR A 40 -2.51 -10.84 -17.53
C TYR A 40 -3.41 -10.40 -18.68
N HIS A 41 -2.91 -10.54 -19.92
CA HIS A 41 -3.67 -10.27 -21.13
C HIS A 41 -4.32 -11.58 -21.60
N PHE A 42 -5.65 -11.65 -21.56
CA PHE A 42 -6.38 -12.81 -22.07
C PHE A 42 -6.32 -12.85 -23.60
N ASP A 43 -6.49 -11.68 -24.23
CA ASP A 43 -6.39 -11.46 -25.66
C ASP A 43 -6.05 -9.99 -25.97
N ALA A 44 -6.22 -9.56 -27.22
CA ALA A 44 -5.95 -8.18 -27.65
C ALA A 44 -6.90 -7.13 -27.04
N ARG A 45 -8.04 -7.56 -26.47
CA ARG A 45 -9.13 -6.70 -25.99
C ARG A 45 -9.27 -6.74 -24.47
N ALA A 46 -8.93 -7.84 -23.81
CA ALA A 46 -9.20 -8.05 -22.39
C ALA A 46 -7.92 -8.29 -21.58
N ALA A 47 -7.82 -7.64 -20.42
CA ALA A 47 -6.74 -7.84 -19.46
C ALA A 47 -7.23 -7.75 -18.01
N LEU A 48 -6.61 -8.53 -17.12
CA LEU A 48 -6.77 -8.44 -15.67
C LEU A 48 -5.47 -7.96 -15.05
N THR A 49 -5.54 -6.93 -14.22
CA THR A 49 -4.43 -6.47 -13.38
C THR A 49 -4.72 -6.80 -11.94
N LEU A 50 -3.75 -7.38 -11.24
CA LEU A 50 -3.76 -7.60 -9.80
C LEU A 50 -2.59 -6.84 -9.19
N ALA A 51 -2.81 -6.17 -8.07
CA ALA A 51 -1.76 -5.47 -7.33
C ALA A 51 -1.83 -5.80 -5.83
N ALA A 52 -0.69 -5.76 -5.16
CA ALA A 52 -0.59 -5.91 -3.71
C ALA A 52 0.47 -4.96 -3.13
N ARG A 53 0.18 -4.42 -1.95
CA ARG A 53 1.00 -3.45 -1.23
C ARG A 53 1.16 -3.89 0.22
N TYR A 54 2.41 -4.05 0.66
CA TYR A 54 2.77 -4.43 2.02
C TYR A 54 3.59 -3.34 2.70
N SER A 55 3.26 -3.04 3.95
CA SER A 55 4.08 -2.25 4.85
C SER A 55 4.21 -2.99 6.18
N GLY A 56 5.46 -3.19 6.60
CA GLY A 56 5.80 -3.74 7.91
C GLY A 56 5.43 -2.82 9.06
N ARG A 57 5.87 -3.21 10.26
CA ARG A 57 5.67 -2.44 11.49
C ARG A 57 6.22 -1.02 11.35
N GLN A 58 5.38 -0.04 11.68
CA GLN A 58 5.72 1.36 11.79
C GLN A 58 5.44 1.82 13.22
N TYR A 59 6.28 2.71 13.73
CA TYR A 59 6.07 3.35 15.03
C TYR A 59 5.56 4.79 14.86
N ASN A 60 4.75 5.25 15.78
CA ASN A 60 4.33 6.64 15.94
C ASN A 60 5.23 7.42 16.91
N THR A 61 5.90 6.72 17.84
CA THR A 61 6.81 7.32 18.82
C THR A 61 8.28 7.01 18.51
N LEU A 62 9.16 7.98 18.78
CA LEU A 62 10.62 7.81 18.66
C LEU A 62 11.19 6.78 19.66
N THR A 63 10.50 6.55 20.77
CA THR A 63 10.85 5.54 21.77
C THR A 63 10.38 4.13 21.40
N ASN A 64 9.57 4.00 20.33
CA ASN A 64 8.96 2.76 19.87
C ASN A 64 8.11 2.06 20.96
N THR A 65 7.41 2.84 21.77
CA THR A 65 6.59 2.37 22.90
C THR A 65 5.11 2.26 22.56
N ASP A 66 4.75 2.30 21.27
CA ASP A 66 3.36 2.21 20.84
C ASP A 66 2.80 0.83 21.17
N SER A 67 1.78 0.79 22.04
CA SER A 67 1.19 -0.45 22.56
C SER A 67 -0.04 -0.92 21.80
N ASN A 68 -0.81 0.00 21.22
CA ASN A 68 -2.01 -0.30 20.45
C ASN A 68 -1.88 0.20 19.00
N PRO A 69 -1.15 -0.53 18.16
CA PRO A 69 -1.18 -0.28 16.73
C PRO A 69 -2.47 -0.83 16.12
N ASP A 70 -2.77 -0.48 14.87
CA ASP A 70 -3.99 -0.95 14.18
C ASP A 70 -5.31 -0.32 14.65
N VAL A 71 -5.26 0.90 15.19
CA VAL A 71 -6.44 1.73 15.51
C VAL A 71 -6.32 3.15 14.97
N PHE A 72 -7.42 3.90 15.00
CA PHE A 72 -7.40 5.35 14.77
C PHE A 72 -6.40 6.04 15.73
N GLY A 73 -5.57 6.93 15.21
CA GLY A 73 -4.42 7.52 15.91
C GLY A 73 -3.16 6.64 15.90
N GLY A 74 -3.29 5.35 15.62
CA GLY A 74 -2.20 4.38 15.53
C GLY A 74 -1.57 4.24 14.14
N THR A 75 -0.57 3.36 14.03
CA THR A 75 0.06 2.98 12.75
C THR A 75 -0.02 1.48 12.55
N SER A 76 -0.54 1.09 11.40
CA SER A 76 -0.74 -0.30 11.04
C SER A 76 0.44 -0.93 10.31
N THR A 77 0.59 -2.23 10.52
CA THR A 77 1.14 -3.13 9.51
C THR A 77 0.00 -3.47 8.56
N TYR A 78 0.23 -3.51 7.25
CA TYR A 78 -0.85 -3.82 6.32
C TYR A 78 -0.38 -4.61 5.11
N LEU A 79 -1.29 -5.40 4.57
CA LEU A 79 -1.24 -5.99 3.24
C LEU A 79 -2.59 -5.69 2.58
N VAL A 80 -2.55 -4.96 1.47
CA VAL A 80 -3.74 -4.56 0.71
C VAL A 80 -3.61 -5.06 -0.71
N ALA A 81 -4.70 -5.58 -1.27
CA ALA A 81 -4.75 -6.08 -2.64
C ALA A 81 -5.83 -5.37 -3.45
N ASP A 82 -5.53 -5.11 -4.72
CA ASP A 82 -6.37 -4.39 -5.67
C ASP A 82 -6.50 -5.22 -6.97
N ALA A 83 -7.62 -5.06 -7.67
CA ALA A 83 -7.85 -5.70 -8.97
C ALA A 83 -8.51 -4.74 -9.96
N LYS A 84 -8.13 -4.86 -11.23
CA LYS A 84 -8.74 -4.11 -12.33
C LYS A 84 -8.88 -4.99 -13.55
N PHE A 85 -10.10 -5.11 -14.06
CA PHE A 85 -10.35 -5.66 -15.38
C PHE A 85 -10.43 -4.52 -16.40
N THR A 86 -9.86 -4.72 -17.58
CA THR A 86 -9.88 -3.73 -18.66
C THR A 86 -10.30 -4.40 -19.96
N PHE A 87 -11.22 -3.77 -20.67
CA PHE A 87 -11.78 -4.24 -21.93
C PHE A 87 -11.70 -3.14 -23.00
N ARG A 88 -11.29 -3.50 -24.22
CA ARG A 88 -11.22 -2.61 -25.39
C ARG A 88 -12.23 -3.05 -26.45
N PRO A 89 -13.47 -2.51 -26.42
CA PRO A 89 -14.50 -2.87 -27.39
C PRO A 89 -14.07 -2.54 -28.83
N THR A 90 -13.37 -1.42 -29.01
CA THR A 90 -12.82 -0.98 -30.29
C THR A 90 -11.35 -0.58 -30.13
N LYS A 91 -10.67 -0.21 -31.24
CA LYS A 91 -9.32 0.37 -31.18
C LYS A 91 -9.27 1.76 -30.54
N GLN A 92 -10.43 2.42 -30.41
CA GLN A 92 -10.56 3.80 -29.94
C GLN A 92 -11.18 3.89 -28.55
N SER A 93 -11.70 2.80 -27.98
CA SER A 93 -12.35 2.80 -26.67
C SER A 93 -11.77 1.77 -25.71
N GLU A 94 -11.72 2.15 -24.45
CA GLU A 94 -11.32 1.30 -23.33
C GLU A 94 -12.29 1.52 -22.16
N ILE A 95 -12.68 0.43 -21.50
CA ILE A 95 -13.50 0.42 -20.29
C ILE A 95 -12.72 -0.33 -19.21
N GLY A 96 -12.62 0.26 -18.03
CA GLY A 96 -12.02 -0.35 -16.85
C GLY A 96 -13.06 -0.52 -15.75
N ILE A 97 -13.04 -1.67 -15.07
CA ILE A 97 -13.78 -1.91 -13.83
C ILE A 97 -12.77 -2.39 -12.80
N GLY A 98 -12.73 -1.75 -11.64
CA GLY A 98 -11.76 -2.09 -10.61
C GLY A 98 -12.32 -2.05 -9.20
N VAL A 99 -11.55 -2.69 -8.31
CA VAL A 99 -11.77 -2.72 -6.88
C VAL A 99 -10.43 -2.52 -6.19
N ASP A 100 -10.34 -1.46 -5.40
CA ASP A 100 -9.22 -1.23 -4.49
C ASP A 100 -9.57 -1.82 -3.12
N ASN A 101 -8.56 -2.35 -2.43
CA ASN A 101 -8.69 -2.97 -1.11
C ASN A 101 -9.79 -4.07 -1.09
N ILE A 102 -9.60 -5.11 -1.89
CA ILE A 102 -10.56 -6.22 -2.11
C ILE A 102 -11.07 -6.83 -0.79
N PHE A 103 -10.18 -6.95 0.19
CA PHE A 103 -10.49 -7.58 1.48
C PHE A 103 -11.08 -6.60 2.52
N ASP A 104 -11.32 -5.34 2.16
CA ASP A 104 -11.76 -4.26 3.08
C ASP A 104 -10.92 -4.17 4.36
N ALA A 105 -9.60 -4.27 4.20
CA ALA A 105 -8.68 -4.11 5.31
C ALA A 105 -8.84 -2.71 5.93
N ARG A 106 -8.90 -2.65 7.27
CA ARG A 106 -8.93 -1.41 8.04
C ARG A 106 -7.53 -1.16 8.60
N TYR A 107 -6.86 -0.13 8.07
CA TYR A 107 -5.48 0.19 8.42
C TYR A 107 -5.29 1.70 8.53
N PHE A 108 -4.30 2.07 9.33
CA PHE A 108 -4.17 3.45 9.81
C PHE A 108 -2.73 3.95 9.67
N VAL A 109 -2.58 5.21 9.29
CA VAL A 109 -1.41 6.03 9.64
C VAL A 109 -1.97 7.29 10.24
N TYR A 110 -2.23 7.22 11.54
CA TYR A 110 -3.04 8.17 12.31
C TYR A 110 -4.51 8.22 11.85
N HIS A 111 -4.78 8.58 10.59
CA HIS A 111 -6.10 8.55 9.98
C HIS A 111 -6.36 7.20 9.28
N PRO A 112 -7.63 6.81 9.11
CA PRO A 112 -7.96 5.60 8.37
C PRO A 112 -7.65 5.79 6.89
N TYR A 113 -7.10 4.77 6.26
CA TYR A 113 -7.08 4.68 4.80
C TYR A 113 -8.47 4.34 4.26
N PRO A 114 -8.72 4.61 2.95
CA PRO A 114 -9.96 4.20 2.30
C PRO A 114 -10.23 2.70 2.44
N GLY A 115 -11.49 2.36 2.72
CA GLY A 115 -11.97 0.98 2.68
C GLY A 115 -12.09 0.46 1.24
N ARG A 116 -12.74 -0.69 1.09
CA ARG A 116 -13.00 -1.27 -0.24
C ARG A 116 -13.76 -0.27 -1.11
N THR A 117 -13.20 0.02 -2.28
CA THR A 117 -13.75 1.01 -3.22
C THR A 117 -13.87 0.38 -4.60
N PHE A 118 -15.05 0.47 -5.19
CA PHE A 118 -15.30 0.05 -6.57
C PHE A 118 -15.32 1.24 -7.50
N TYR A 119 -14.80 1.09 -8.70
CA TYR A 119 -14.81 2.14 -9.71
C TYR A 119 -15.00 1.60 -11.11
N VAL A 120 -15.48 2.47 -12.00
CA VAL A 120 -15.59 2.25 -13.43
C VAL A 120 -14.98 3.45 -14.13
N GLU A 121 -14.19 3.20 -15.16
CA GLU A 121 -13.57 4.24 -15.99
C GLU A 121 -13.77 3.95 -17.47
N GLY A 122 -13.77 5.01 -18.28
CA GLY A 122 -13.82 4.94 -19.73
C GLY A 122 -12.79 5.87 -20.36
N ARG A 123 -12.12 5.41 -21.42
CA ARG A 123 -11.19 6.21 -22.21
C ARG A 123 -11.55 6.15 -23.69
N LEU A 124 -11.51 7.31 -24.34
CA LEU A 124 -11.64 7.46 -25.78
C LEU A 124 -10.33 8.02 -26.34
N HIS A 125 -9.80 7.37 -27.37
CA HIS A 125 -8.67 7.84 -28.15
C HIS A 125 -9.24 8.46 -29.43
N LEU A 126 -9.27 9.81 -29.46
CA LEU A 126 -9.72 10.62 -30.60
C LEU A 126 -8.58 10.83 -31.59
#